data_AF-A0A9D8RWN4-F1
#
_entry.id   AF-A0A9D8RWN4-F1
#
_cell.length_a   1.000
_cell.length_b   1.000
_cell.length_c   1.000
_cell.angle_alpha   90.00
_cell.angle_beta   90.00
_cell.angle_gamma   90.00
#
_symmetry.space_group_name_H-M   'P 1'
#
loop_
_entity.id
_entity.type
_entity.pdbx_description
1 polymer ?
#
loop_
_entity_poly.entity_id
_entity_poly.type
_entity_poly.pdbx_seq_one_letter_code
_entity_poly.pdbx_strand_id
1 'polypeptide(L)'
;VGVYGACSTCTESLMTLSAFMESSEALKIGAALTTSHNSAAERQFRMPIEYGGQRARSAQWTSTAAGAFILGRRSGIDSPWSEKPKISAFMPGKIVDGATADGSNMGGAMAFAAAESILDYFSESEERPRDFDYIVTGDLGQVGSDILKDILREKLPGAENLHTDCGLLLYDREIQDAHSGASGCGTSASVLASHFLPLLESKKINKILFLSTGALMSPQSLLQGQNIFGIAPIIKLTSPD
;
A
#
# COMPACT_ATOMS: atom_id res chain seq x y z
N VAL A 1 8.17 -7.73 16.67
CA VAL A 1 7.29 -8.67 15.94
C VAL A 1 7.74 -8.66 14.48
N GLY A 2 7.97 -9.82 13.88
CA GLY A 2 8.21 -9.92 12.43
C GLY A 2 6.87 -9.96 11.70
N VAL A 3 6.72 -9.18 10.64
CA VAL A 3 5.48 -9.09 9.84
C VAL A 3 5.83 -9.35 8.38
N TYR A 4 5.01 -10.12 7.68
CA TYR A 4 5.20 -10.42 6.26
C TYR A 4 3.86 -10.40 5.52
N GLY A 5 3.70 -9.42 4.64
CA GLY A 5 2.58 -9.30 3.70
C GLY A 5 3.06 -8.95 2.29
N ALA A 6 4.27 -9.38 1.91
CA ALA A 6 4.94 -8.90 0.70
C ALA A 6 4.99 -7.35 0.66
N CYS A 7 4.53 -6.71 -0.42
CA CYS A 7 4.48 -5.25 -0.53
C CYS A 7 3.49 -4.59 0.45
N SER A 8 2.50 -5.32 0.99
CA SER A 8 1.53 -4.78 1.94
C SER A 8 2.07 -4.56 3.36
N THR A 9 3.30 -5.01 3.62
CA THR A 9 3.91 -5.01 4.96
C THR A 9 3.94 -3.61 5.61
N CYS A 10 4.02 -2.53 4.82
CA CYS A 10 3.97 -1.16 5.37
C CYS A 10 2.65 -0.93 6.13
N THR A 11 1.52 -1.10 5.45
CA THR A 11 0.20 -0.93 6.07
C THR A 11 -0.08 -1.99 7.13
N GLU A 12 0.31 -3.24 6.91
CA GLU A 12 0.12 -4.33 7.87
C GLU A 12 0.86 -4.09 9.20
N SER A 13 2.11 -3.59 9.12
CA SER A 13 2.90 -3.29 10.31
C SER A 13 2.35 -2.10 11.10
N LEU A 14 1.88 -1.06 10.41
CA LEU A 14 1.20 0.09 11.03
C LEU A 14 -0.11 -0.31 11.70
N MET A 15 -0.93 -1.11 11.03
CA MET A 15 -2.16 -1.67 11.56
C MET A 15 -1.89 -2.51 12.82
N THR A 16 -0.95 -3.45 12.72
CA THR A 16 -0.60 -4.36 13.82
C THR A 16 -0.08 -3.59 15.03
N LEU A 17 0.80 -2.61 14.80
CA LEU A 17 1.33 -1.77 15.86
C LEU A 17 0.21 -0.94 16.51
N SER A 18 -0.69 -0.36 15.71
CA SER A 18 -1.84 0.41 16.22
C SER A 18 -2.76 -0.45 17.10
N ALA A 19 -3.06 -1.68 16.67
CA ALA A 19 -3.85 -2.64 17.45
C ALA A 19 -3.17 -3.01 18.79
N PHE A 20 -1.85 -3.19 18.80
CA PHE A 20 -1.11 -3.46 20.05
C PHE A 20 -1.08 -2.25 20.98
N MET A 21 -0.92 -1.04 20.45
CA MET A 21 -0.92 0.19 21.25
C MET A 21 -2.30 0.50 21.83
N GLU A 22 -3.37 0.09 21.15
CA GLU A 22 -4.74 0.27 21.66
C GLU A 22 -5.14 -0.79 22.69
N SER A 23 -4.66 -2.02 22.53
CA SER A 23 -4.96 -3.11 23.47
C SER A 23 -4.13 -3.07 24.76
N SER A 24 -3.08 -2.25 24.84
CA SER A 24 -2.18 -2.21 25.99
C SER A 24 -1.69 -0.80 26.33
N GLU A 25 -1.97 -0.36 27.56
CA GLU A 25 -1.46 0.90 28.12
C GLU A 25 0.06 0.90 28.36
N ALA A 26 0.71 -0.27 28.29
CA ALA A 26 2.15 -0.39 28.46
C ALA A 26 2.94 0.07 27.21
N LEU A 27 2.36 -0.07 26.01
CA LEU A 27 3.03 0.28 24.76
C LEU A 27 2.72 1.72 24.37
N LYS A 28 3.53 2.65 24.91
CA LYS A 28 3.35 4.09 24.69
C LYS A 28 3.94 4.60 23.38
N ILE A 29 5.02 3.98 22.92
CA ILE A 29 5.76 4.34 21.71
C ILE A 29 6.19 3.04 21.01
N GLY A 30 6.03 2.99 19.70
CA GLY A 30 6.52 1.89 18.87
C GLY A 30 7.01 2.38 17.52
N ALA A 31 7.74 1.51 16.81
CA ALA A 31 8.25 1.80 15.48
C ALA A 31 7.82 0.71 14.50
N ALA A 32 7.35 1.13 13.32
CA ALA A 32 7.07 0.27 12.18
C ALA A 32 8.02 0.66 11.04
N LEU A 33 8.73 -0.31 10.47
CA LEU A 33 9.76 -0.06 9.46
C LEU A 33 9.64 -1.07 8.33
N THR A 34 9.76 -0.58 7.09
CA THR A 34 9.80 -1.44 5.90
C THR A 34 10.80 -0.90 4.89
N THR A 35 11.50 -1.80 4.21
CA THR A 35 12.52 -1.46 3.22
C THR A 35 12.41 -2.41 2.02
N SER A 36 12.74 -1.90 0.84
CA SER A 36 12.94 -2.70 -0.36
C SER A 36 14.19 -2.24 -1.08
N HIS A 37 14.81 -3.16 -1.82
CA HIS A 37 16.00 -2.88 -2.62
C HIS A 37 15.92 -3.63 -3.94
N ASN A 38 16.10 -2.92 -5.06
CA ASN A 38 15.93 -3.50 -6.40
C ASN A 38 16.77 -4.77 -6.61
N SER A 39 18.09 -4.67 -6.37
CA SER A 39 19.01 -5.80 -6.56
C SER A 39 18.73 -7.02 -5.67
N ALA A 40 18.07 -6.83 -4.52
CA ALA A 40 17.70 -7.94 -3.66
C ALA A 40 16.43 -8.63 -4.19
N ALA A 41 15.43 -7.86 -4.58
CA ALA A 41 14.18 -8.39 -5.11
C ALA A 41 14.34 -9.09 -6.47
N GLU A 42 15.16 -8.53 -7.38
CA GLU A 42 15.45 -9.13 -8.68
C GLU A 42 16.08 -10.53 -8.53
N ARG A 43 16.95 -10.73 -7.53
CA ARG A 43 17.55 -12.04 -7.23
C ARG A 43 16.57 -13.06 -6.65
N GLN A 44 15.55 -12.58 -5.94
CA GLN A 44 14.67 -13.44 -5.13
C GLN A 44 13.40 -13.86 -5.88
N PHE A 45 12.83 -12.97 -6.70
CA PHE A 45 11.49 -13.14 -7.26
C PHE A 45 11.45 -13.11 -8.79
N ARG A 46 12.55 -12.78 -9.46
CA ARG A 46 12.58 -12.59 -10.92
C ARG A 46 13.65 -13.46 -11.58
N MET A 47 13.56 -13.52 -12.90
CA MET A 47 14.59 -14.15 -13.71
C MET A 47 15.91 -13.39 -13.50
N PRO A 48 17.03 -14.09 -13.28
CA PRO A 48 18.30 -13.41 -13.06
C PRO A 48 18.64 -12.51 -14.26
N ILE A 49 19.14 -11.29 -13.98
CA ILE A 49 19.47 -10.26 -14.98
C ILE A 49 20.42 -10.84 -16.05
N GLU A 50 21.24 -11.81 -15.64
CA GLU A 50 22.20 -12.55 -16.45
C GLU A 50 21.56 -13.36 -17.59
N TYR A 51 20.26 -13.68 -17.52
CA TYR A 51 19.54 -14.39 -18.58
C TYR A 51 19.12 -13.50 -19.75
N GLY A 52 19.39 -12.19 -19.70
CA GLY A 52 19.13 -11.26 -20.82
C GLY A 52 17.66 -11.10 -21.20
N GLY A 53 16.74 -11.48 -20.31
CA GLY A 53 15.30 -11.33 -20.52
C GLY A 53 14.89 -9.86 -20.60
N GLN A 54 14.06 -9.51 -21.58
CA GLN A 54 13.48 -8.17 -21.66
C GLN A 54 12.31 -8.03 -20.69
N ARG A 55 12.28 -6.93 -19.93
CA ARG A 55 11.21 -6.65 -18.97
C ARG A 55 9.94 -6.24 -19.71
N ALA A 56 8.81 -6.87 -19.38
CA ALA A 56 7.51 -6.51 -19.92
C ALA A 56 7.10 -5.07 -19.53
N ARG A 57 6.31 -4.40 -20.37
CA ARG A 57 5.79 -3.04 -20.06
C ARG A 57 4.80 -3.02 -18.89
N SER A 58 4.12 -4.15 -18.64
CA SER A 58 3.26 -4.38 -17.47
C SER A 58 4.04 -4.51 -16.16
N ALA A 59 5.34 -4.80 -16.22
CA ALA A 59 6.13 -5.04 -15.02
C ALA A 59 6.50 -3.74 -14.31
N GLN A 60 6.41 -3.77 -12.99
CA GLN A 60 6.82 -2.68 -12.12
C GLN A 60 8.33 -2.73 -11.84
N TRP A 61 8.88 -1.63 -11.32
CA TRP A 61 10.27 -1.53 -10.89
C TRP A 61 10.36 -1.59 -9.36
N THR A 62 11.09 -2.56 -8.80
CA THR A 62 11.25 -2.61 -7.34
C THR A 62 12.04 -1.39 -6.88
N SER A 63 11.41 -0.56 -6.06
CA SER A 63 12.06 0.61 -5.48
C SER A 63 13.16 0.23 -4.51
N THR A 64 14.30 0.91 -4.61
CA THR A 64 15.27 0.99 -3.52
C THR A 64 14.84 2.13 -2.61
N ALA A 65 14.06 1.80 -1.58
CA ALA A 65 13.40 2.76 -0.72
C ALA A 65 13.15 2.17 0.68
N ALA A 66 13.02 3.04 1.67
CA ALA A 66 12.71 2.66 3.05
C ALA A 66 11.80 3.72 3.68
N GLY A 67 11.00 3.29 4.66
CA GLY A 67 10.24 4.16 5.52
C GLY A 67 10.20 3.61 6.95
N ALA A 68 10.22 4.52 7.91
CA ALA A 68 10.11 4.22 9.33
C ALA A 68 9.12 5.20 9.97
N PHE A 69 8.18 4.66 10.72
CA PHE A 69 7.11 5.41 11.38
C PHE A 69 7.21 5.19 12.87
N ILE A 70 7.27 6.28 13.63
CA ILE A 70 7.16 6.23 15.09
C ILE A 70 5.72 6.55 15.46
N LEU A 71 5.08 5.59 16.10
CA LEU A 71 3.71 5.73 16.59
C LEU A 71 3.76 5.97 18.09
N GLY A 72 2.96 6.92 18.55
CA GLY A 72 2.82 7.25 19.94
C GLY A 72 1.36 7.34 20.35
N ARG A 73 1.07 6.92 21.58
CA ARG A 73 -0.28 7.06 22.16
C ARG A 73 -0.49 8.53 22.52
N ARG A 74 -1.57 9.14 22.00
CA ARG A 74 -1.98 10.49 22.42
C ARG A 74 -2.51 10.43 23.84
N SER A 75 -1.82 11.08 24.77
CA SER A 75 -2.19 11.11 26.19
C SER A 75 -2.44 12.55 26.64
N GLY A 76 -3.64 13.08 26.34
CA GLY A 76 -4.00 14.46 26.65
C GLY A 76 -3.51 15.49 25.63
N ILE A 77 -3.81 16.77 25.86
CA ILE A 77 -3.56 17.87 24.90
C ILE A 77 -2.06 18.21 24.80
N ASP A 78 -1.30 18.05 25.89
CA ASP A 78 0.14 18.35 25.95
C ASP A 78 1.03 17.21 25.44
N SER A 79 0.44 16.15 24.88
CA SER A 79 1.19 15.03 24.32
C SER A 79 2.00 15.50 23.10
N PRO A 80 3.27 15.06 22.92
CA PRO A 80 4.05 15.38 21.72
C PRO A 80 3.41 14.82 20.43
N TRP A 81 2.40 13.96 20.56
CA TRP A 81 1.64 13.34 19.48
C TRP A 81 0.34 14.10 19.14
N SER A 82 -0.04 15.14 19.89
CA SER A 82 -1.32 15.85 19.72
C SER A 82 -1.46 16.52 18.35
N GLU A 83 -0.35 17.07 17.83
CA GLU A 83 -0.29 17.77 16.54
C GLU A 83 0.16 16.86 15.39
N LYS A 84 0.05 15.54 15.55
CA LYS A 84 0.49 14.55 14.55
C LYS A 84 -0.69 13.87 13.86
N PRO A 85 -0.52 13.39 12.60
CA PRO A 85 -1.55 12.63 11.92
C PRO A 85 -1.87 11.35 12.69
N LYS A 86 -3.12 10.93 12.61
CA LYS A 86 -3.67 9.86 13.43
C LYS A 86 -4.08 8.69 12.57
N ILE A 87 -3.76 7.48 13.01
CA ILE A 87 -4.43 6.28 12.51
C ILE A 87 -5.76 6.18 13.26
N SER A 88 -6.86 6.49 12.57
CA SER A 88 -8.20 6.59 13.18
C SER A 88 -9.07 5.35 12.95
N ALA A 89 -8.70 4.50 12.01
CA ALA A 89 -9.27 3.16 11.82
C ALA A 89 -8.28 2.28 11.05
N PHE A 90 -8.46 0.97 11.12
CA PHE A 90 -7.76 0.01 10.27
C PHE A 90 -8.68 -1.16 9.94
N MET A 91 -8.41 -1.84 8.83
CA MET A 91 -9.11 -3.06 8.42
C MET A 91 -8.08 -4.06 7.87
N PRO A 92 -8.00 -5.29 8.42
CA PRO A 92 -7.16 -6.34 7.86
C PRO A 92 -7.60 -6.71 6.45
N GLY A 93 -6.64 -6.96 5.56
CA GLY A 93 -6.93 -7.40 4.19
C GLY A 93 -7.37 -8.86 4.16
N LYS A 94 -8.20 -9.21 3.16
CA LYS A 94 -8.53 -10.59 2.81
C LYS A 94 -7.65 -11.06 1.65
N ILE A 95 -7.40 -12.37 1.58
CA ILE A 95 -6.68 -12.97 0.46
C ILE A 95 -7.65 -13.13 -0.70
N VAL A 96 -7.31 -12.56 -1.86
CA VAL A 96 -8.13 -12.57 -3.07
C VAL A 96 -7.34 -13.20 -4.20
N ASP A 97 -7.96 -14.09 -4.97
CA ASP A 97 -7.33 -14.67 -6.16
C ASP A 97 -7.27 -13.61 -7.27
N GLY A 98 -6.07 -13.32 -7.76
CA GLY A 98 -5.83 -12.36 -8.84
C GLY A 98 -6.17 -12.89 -10.24
N ALA A 99 -6.61 -14.16 -10.36
CA ALA A 99 -7.01 -14.84 -11.58
C ALA A 99 -5.93 -14.88 -12.68
N THR A 100 -4.66 -14.69 -12.30
CA THR A 100 -3.52 -14.71 -13.21
C THR A 100 -2.31 -15.36 -12.56
N ALA A 101 -1.56 -16.15 -13.34
CA ALA A 101 -0.25 -16.69 -12.97
C ALA A 101 0.91 -15.87 -13.59
N ASP A 102 0.61 -14.76 -14.28
CA ASP A 102 1.61 -13.93 -14.94
C ASP A 102 2.36 -13.05 -13.91
N GLY A 103 3.57 -13.48 -13.53
CA GLY A 103 4.46 -12.74 -12.63
C GLY A 103 4.91 -11.37 -13.17
N SER A 104 4.67 -11.07 -14.45
CA SER A 104 4.92 -9.73 -15.02
C SER A 104 3.75 -8.76 -14.87
N ASN A 105 2.57 -9.24 -14.43
CA ASN A 105 1.36 -8.44 -14.25
C ASN A 105 0.83 -8.50 -12.79
N MET A 106 1.73 -8.28 -11.83
CA MET A 106 1.38 -8.27 -10.40
C MET A 106 0.37 -7.17 -10.07
N GLY A 107 0.46 -6.00 -10.71
CA GLY A 107 -0.50 -4.90 -10.53
C GLY A 107 -1.94 -5.33 -10.81
N GLY A 108 -2.16 -6.06 -11.91
CA GLY A 108 -3.48 -6.61 -12.23
C GLY A 108 -3.95 -7.67 -11.22
N ALA A 109 -3.05 -8.54 -10.76
CA ALA A 109 -3.40 -9.55 -9.74
C ALA A 109 -3.82 -8.91 -8.41
N MET A 110 -3.15 -7.82 -7.99
CA MET A 110 -3.42 -7.14 -6.72
C MET A 110 -4.63 -6.21 -6.76
N ALA A 111 -5.04 -5.75 -7.95
CA ALA A 111 -6.13 -4.79 -8.10
C ALA A 111 -7.47 -5.29 -7.50
N PHE A 112 -7.74 -6.60 -7.62
CA PHE A 112 -8.95 -7.21 -7.05
C PHE A 112 -8.95 -7.17 -5.52
N ALA A 113 -7.81 -7.44 -4.88
CA ALA A 113 -7.69 -7.36 -3.42
C ALA A 113 -7.86 -5.92 -2.91
N ALA A 114 -7.30 -4.95 -3.63
CA ALA A 114 -7.48 -3.53 -3.32
C ALA A 114 -8.96 -3.12 -3.46
N ALA A 115 -9.62 -3.53 -4.54
CA ALA A 115 -11.02 -3.24 -4.78
C ALA A 115 -11.92 -3.85 -3.69
N GLU A 116 -11.74 -5.13 -3.36
CA GLU A 116 -12.51 -5.81 -2.32
C GLU A 116 -12.35 -5.11 -0.97
N SER A 117 -11.11 -4.77 -0.59
CA SER A 117 -10.86 -4.11 0.71
C SER A 117 -11.48 -2.71 0.77
N ILE A 118 -11.43 -1.94 -0.33
CA ILE A 118 -12.07 -0.62 -0.40
C ILE A 118 -13.60 -0.76 -0.31
N LEU A 119 -14.19 -1.69 -1.05
CA LEU A 119 -15.63 -1.93 -1.04
C LEU A 119 -16.11 -2.37 0.33
N ASP A 120 -15.40 -3.32 0.95
CA ASP A 120 -15.68 -3.80 2.30
C ASP A 120 -15.61 -2.64 3.31
N TYR A 121 -14.54 -1.84 3.26
CA TYR A 121 -14.38 -0.68 4.13
C TYR A 121 -15.56 0.29 4.06
N PHE A 122 -16.01 0.67 2.86
CA PHE A 122 -17.15 1.59 2.71
C PHE A 122 -18.51 0.94 2.94
N SER A 123 -18.61 -0.39 2.86
CA SER A 123 -19.83 -1.13 3.19
C SER A 123 -20.01 -1.31 4.70
N GLU A 124 -18.92 -1.47 5.45
CA GLU A 124 -18.92 -1.68 6.89
C GLU A 124 -18.80 -0.37 7.68
N SER A 125 -18.29 0.70 7.06
CA SER A 125 -18.22 2.03 7.69
C SER A 125 -19.44 2.89 7.37
N GLU A 126 -19.73 3.83 8.26
CA GLU A 126 -20.74 4.88 8.02
C GLU A 126 -20.20 6.01 7.11
N GLU A 127 -18.95 5.92 6.66
CA GLU A 127 -18.29 6.93 5.85
C GLU A 127 -18.60 6.75 4.36
N ARG A 128 -18.38 7.80 3.58
CA ARG A 128 -18.59 7.82 2.13
C ARG A 128 -17.30 8.26 1.43
N PRO A 129 -17.05 7.86 0.18
CA PRO A 129 -15.85 8.27 -0.55
C PRO A 129 -15.63 9.79 -0.55
N ARG A 130 -16.71 10.57 -0.70
CA ARG A 130 -16.68 12.05 -0.65
C ARG A 130 -16.14 12.66 0.64
N ASP A 131 -16.02 11.88 1.72
CA ASP A 131 -15.49 12.34 3.01
C ASP A 131 -13.96 12.22 3.08
N PHE A 132 -13.32 11.71 2.02
CA PHE A 132 -11.88 11.49 1.89
C PHE A 132 -11.31 12.40 0.79
N ASP A 133 -10.10 12.89 1.02
CA ASP A 133 -9.33 13.63 0.01
C ASP A 133 -8.70 12.67 -1.01
N TYR A 134 -8.23 11.50 -0.54
CA TYR A 134 -7.58 10.49 -1.38
C TYR A 134 -7.87 9.06 -0.92
N ILE A 135 -7.93 8.15 -1.89
CA ILE A 135 -7.78 6.70 -1.73
C ILE A 135 -6.41 6.33 -2.31
N VAL A 136 -5.46 6.02 -1.43
CA VAL A 136 -4.05 5.83 -1.77
C VAL A 136 -3.71 4.34 -1.74
N THR A 137 -3.31 3.80 -2.89
CA THR A 137 -2.79 2.43 -3.01
C THR A 137 -1.26 2.41 -2.95
N GLY A 138 -0.70 1.26 -2.58
CA GLY A 138 0.74 1.09 -2.39
C GLY A 138 1.50 0.97 -3.70
N ASP A 139 1.26 -0.11 -4.44
CA ASP A 139 2.00 -0.40 -5.66
C ASP A 139 1.16 -1.24 -6.62
N LEU A 140 -0.02 -0.74 -6.99
CA LEU A 140 -0.76 -1.31 -8.11
C LEU A 140 -0.09 -0.98 -9.44
N GLY A 141 0.65 0.13 -9.50
CA GLY A 141 1.19 0.66 -10.75
C GLY A 141 0.08 1.03 -11.73
N GLN A 142 0.46 1.33 -12.98
CA GLN A 142 -0.51 1.81 -13.98
C GLN A 142 -1.59 0.77 -14.26
N VAL A 143 -1.19 -0.47 -14.57
CA VAL A 143 -2.13 -1.53 -14.95
C VAL A 143 -3.12 -1.84 -13.82
N GLY A 144 -2.64 -2.02 -12.59
CA GLY A 144 -3.51 -2.29 -11.46
C GLY A 144 -4.40 -1.10 -11.09
N SER A 145 -3.88 0.13 -11.23
CA SER A 145 -4.65 1.36 -10.99
C SER A 145 -5.82 1.50 -11.96
N ASP A 146 -5.61 1.21 -13.24
CA ASP A 146 -6.67 1.29 -14.24
C ASP A 146 -7.78 0.25 -13.97
N ILE A 147 -7.38 -0.99 -13.65
CA ILE A 147 -8.34 -2.06 -13.26
C ILE A 147 -9.11 -1.66 -12.01
N LEU A 148 -8.43 -1.14 -10.97
CA LEU A 148 -9.10 -0.70 -9.75
C LEU A 148 -10.11 0.41 -10.05
N LYS A 149 -9.73 1.41 -10.84
CA LYS A 149 -10.62 2.53 -11.21
C LYS A 149 -11.86 2.03 -11.95
N ASP A 150 -11.73 1.04 -12.83
CA ASP A 150 -12.88 0.47 -13.52
C ASP A 150 -13.84 -0.24 -12.56
N ILE A 151 -13.31 -1.04 -11.62
CA ILE A 151 -14.13 -1.72 -10.60
C ILE A 151 -14.82 -0.71 -9.67
N LEU A 152 -14.10 0.33 -9.23
CA LEU A 152 -14.65 1.37 -8.36
C LEU A 152 -15.72 2.19 -9.07
N ARG A 153 -15.53 2.52 -10.36
CA ARG A 153 -16.53 3.25 -11.14
C ARG A 153 -17.86 2.49 -11.23
N GLU A 154 -17.81 1.17 -11.32
CA GLU A 154 -19.00 0.32 -11.36
C GLU A 154 -19.65 0.15 -9.99
N LYS A 155 -18.84 -0.18 -8.97
CA LYS A 155 -19.36 -0.65 -7.66
C LYS A 155 -19.43 0.41 -6.57
N LEU A 156 -18.63 1.47 -6.69
CA LEU A 156 -18.56 2.58 -5.72
C LEU A 156 -18.35 3.92 -6.44
N PRO A 157 -19.35 4.40 -7.20
CA PRO A 157 -19.19 5.55 -8.09
C PRO A 157 -18.68 6.81 -7.36
N GLY A 158 -17.69 7.45 -7.95
CA GLY A 158 -17.01 8.64 -7.43
C GLY A 158 -15.68 8.33 -6.73
N ALA A 159 -15.50 7.12 -6.19
CA ALA A 159 -14.26 6.71 -5.53
C ALA A 159 -13.06 6.61 -6.48
N GLU A 160 -13.30 6.30 -7.76
CA GLU A 160 -12.26 6.22 -8.79
C GLU A 160 -11.54 7.56 -9.04
N ASN A 161 -12.21 8.69 -8.76
CA ASN A 161 -11.64 10.04 -8.92
C ASN A 161 -10.73 10.43 -7.75
N LEU A 162 -10.83 9.73 -6.61
CA LEU A 162 -10.01 9.93 -5.43
C LEU A 162 -8.75 9.04 -5.44
N HIS A 163 -8.70 8.09 -6.37
CA HIS A 163 -7.66 7.08 -6.41
C HIS A 163 -6.31 7.64 -6.90
N THR A 164 -5.27 7.36 -6.12
CA THR A 164 -3.86 7.55 -6.50
C THR A 164 -3.02 6.39 -6.00
N ASP A 165 -1.87 6.15 -6.63
CA ASP A 165 -0.99 5.01 -6.32
C ASP A 165 0.43 5.48 -5.99
N CYS A 166 1.03 5.00 -4.90
CA CYS A 166 2.39 5.39 -4.54
C CYS A 166 3.41 4.93 -5.59
N GLY A 167 3.15 3.81 -6.27
CA GLY A 167 3.95 3.32 -7.40
C GLY A 167 3.99 4.29 -8.59
N LEU A 168 2.93 5.07 -8.79
CA LEU A 168 2.87 6.11 -9.82
C LEU A 168 3.44 7.46 -9.38
N LEU A 169 3.59 7.70 -8.08
CA LEU A 169 4.11 8.95 -7.52
C LEU A 169 5.62 8.94 -7.27
N LEU A 170 6.23 7.76 -7.07
CA LEU A 170 7.63 7.68 -6.65
C LEU A 170 8.64 8.01 -7.76
N TYR A 171 8.32 7.68 -9.02
CA TYR A 171 9.21 7.88 -10.17
C TYR A 171 8.54 8.68 -11.27
N ASP A 172 9.33 9.48 -11.98
CA ASP A 172 8.95 9.98 -13.28
C ASP A 172 9.06 8.84 -14.30
N ARG A 173 7.92 8.30 -14.70
CA ARG A 173 7.85 7.10 -15.56
C ARG A 173 8.38 7.34 -16.96
N GLU A 174 8.29 8.57 -17.48
CA GLU A 174 8.76 8.90 -18.83
C GLU A 174 10.27 9.07 -18.86
N ILE A 175 10.83 9.76 -17.87
CA ILE A 175 12.27 10.05 -17.82
C ILE A 175 13.07 8.85 -17.29
N GLN A 176 12.52 8.10 -16.33
CA GLN A 176 13.27 7.06 -15.59
C GLN A 176 12.96 5.62 -16.04
N ASP A 177 12.19 5.43 -17.12
CA ASP A 177 11.82 4.12 -17.66
C ASP A 177 11.25 3.14 -16.60
N ALA A 178 10.43 3.66 -15.66
CA ALA A 178 9.86 2.84 -14.60
C ALA A 178 8.69 1.93 -15.07
N HIS A 179 8.39 1.91 -16.38
CA HIS A 179 7.30 1.14 -16.99
C HIS A 179 5.95 1.36 -16.28
N SER A 180 5.41 0.33 -15.61
CA SER A 180 4.14 0.40 -14.89
C SER A 180 4.25 1.07 -13.52
N GLY A 181 5.42 1.60 -13.13
CA GLY A 181 5.62 2.33 -11.89
C GLY A 181 6.49 1.56 -10.89
N ALA A 182 6.66 2.13 -9.71
CA ALA A 182 7.41 1.51 -8.62
C ALA A 182 6.61 0.39 -7.92
N SER A 183 7.35 -0.55 -7.33
CA SER A 183 6.83 -1.60 -6.45
C SER A 183 7.74 -1.84 -5.25
N GLY A 184 7.26 -2.67 -4.31
CA GLY A 184 7.98 -3.02 -3.10
C GLY A 184 7.41 -2.30 -1.88
N CYS A 185 7.54 -2.93 -0.71
CA CYS A 185 7.06 -2.35 0.54
C CYS A 185 7.71 -0.99 0.87
N GLY A 186 8.92 -0.71 0.36
CA GLY A 186 9.56 0.60 0.46
C GLY A 186 8.88 1.71 -0.36
N THR A 187 8.14 1.39 -1.42
CA THR A 187 7.40 2.39 -2.23
C THR A 187 6.32 3.06 -1.39
N SER A 188 5.37 2.26 -0.88
CA SER A 188 4.27 2.80 -0.08
C SER A 188 4.77 3.47 1.20
N ALA A 189 5.82 2.93 1.83
CA ALA A 189 6.42 3.52 3.03
C ALA A 189 7.09 4.87 2.77
N SER A 190 7.89 4.99 1.71
CA SER A 190 8.60 6.23 1.38
C SER A 190 7.64 7.33 0.92
N VAL A 191 6.65 7.01 0.09
CA VAL A 191 5.64 7.99 -0.37
C VAL A 191 4.73 8.42 0.77
N LEU A 192 4.27 7.49 1.63
CA LEU A 192 3.50 7.87 2.82
C LEU A 192 4.29 8.84 3.70
N ALA A 193 5.56 8.52 4.00
CA ALA A 193 6.40 9.32 4.88
C ALA A 193 6.78 10.70 4.30
N SER A 194 7.10 10.76 3.00
CA SER A 194 7.65 11.97 2.37
C SER A 194 6.59 12.86 1.72
N HIS A 195 5.43 12.31 1.37
CA HIS A 195 4.39 13.04 0.63
C HIS A 195 3.12 13.20 1.46
N PHE A 196 2.45 12.10 1.83
CA PHE A 196 1.12 12.19 2.44
C PHE A 196 1.14 12.64 3.91
N LEU A 197 2.09 12.17 4.72
CA LEU A 197 2.18 12.61 6.12
C LEU A 197 2.44 14.13 6.24
N PRO A 198 3.38 14.74 5.49
CA PRO A 198 3.54 16.20 5.50
C PRO A 198 2.28 16.97 5.06
N LEU A 199 1.51 16.45 4.10
CA LEU A 199 0.25 17.07 3.67
C LEU A 199 -0.83 16.99 4.77
N LEU A 200 -0.93 15.87 5.48
CA LEU A 200 -1.81 15.71 6.65
C LEU A 200 -1.38 16.60 7.81
N GLU A 201 -0.09 16.66 8.11
CA GLU A 201 0.50 17.52 9.15
C GLU A 201 0.23 19.01 8.88
N SER A 202 0.37 19.44 7.62
CA SER A 202 0.08 20.81 7.22
C SER A 202 -1.40 21.11 6.98
N LYS A 203 -2.30 20.14 7.23
CA LYS A 203 -3.76 20.21 7.00
C LYS A 203 -4.14 20.63 5.57
N LYS A 204 -3.27 20.36 4.57
CA LYS A 204 -3.57 20.55 3.14
C LYS A 204 -4.54 19.49 2.63
N ILE A 205 -4.50 18.33 3.26
CA ILE A 205 -5.47 17.23 3.17
C ILE A 205 -5.84 16.89 4.61
N ASN A 206 -7.03 16.32 4.81
CA ASN A 206 -7.60 16.06 6.13
C ASN A 206 -7.80 14.57 6.40
N LYS A 207 -8.18 13.78 5.39
CA LYS A 207 -8.51 12.37 5.54
C LYS A 207 -8.14 11.58 4.30
N ILE A 208 -7.36 10.51 4.48
CA ILE A 208 -7.03 9.57 3.41
C ILE A 208 -7.29 8.13 3.83
N LEU A 209 -7.71 7.32 2.87
CA LEU A 209 -7.76 5.87 2.98
C LEU A 209 -6.48 5.31 2.36
N PHE A 210 -5.59 4.77 3.18
CA PHE A 210 -4.29 4.27 2.72
C PHE A 210 -4.26 2.75 2.79
N LEU A 211 -3.90 2.11 1.68
CA LEU A 211 -3.75 0.66 1.58
C LEU A 211 -2.48 0.31 0.81
N SER A 212 -1.63 -0.51 1.43
CA SER A 212 -0.53 -1.16 0.73
C SER A 212 -1.02 -2.51 0.19
N THR A 213 -0.72 -2.80 -1.06
CA THR A 213 -1.08 -4.05 -1.75
C THR A 213 0.07 -5.04 -1.71
N GLY A 214 -0.22 -6.34 -1.64
CA GLY A 214 0.79 -7.39 -1.61
C GLY A 214 0.42 -8.53 -2.54
N ALA A 215 1.37 -8.94 -3.39
CA ALA A 215 1.27 -10.15 -4.21
C ALA A 215 1.89 -11.34 -3.45
N LEU A 216 1.05 -12.27 -3.03
CA LEU A 216 1.43 -13.49 -2.34
C LEU A 216 1.75 -14.56 -3.37
N MET A 217 3.03 -14.63 -3.75
CA MET A 217 3.56 -15.60 -4.69
C MET A 217 4.99 -16.01 -4.33
N SER A 218 5.46 -17.09 -4.96
CA SER A 218 6.83 -17.58 -4.87
C SER A 218 7.30 -18.02 -6.26
N PRO A 219 8.61 -18.09 -6.52
CA PRO A 219 9.12 -18.64 -7.77
C PRO A 219 8.55 -20.04 -8.07
N GLN A 220 8.41 -20.87 -7.05
CA GLN A 220 7.89 -22.24 -7.20
C GLN A 220 6.40 -22.26 -7.56
N SER A 221 5.57 -21.41 -6.93
CA SER A 221 4.15 -21.35 -7.24
C SER A 221 3.90 -20.88 -8.68
N LEU A 222 4.69 -19.91 -9.16
CA LEU A 222 4.63 -19.46 -10.55
C LEU A 222 5.04 -20.55 -11.54
N LEU A 223 6.12 -21.30 -11.25
CA LEU A 223 6.54 -22.44 -12.09
C LEU A 223 5.51 -23.56 -12.15
N GLN A 224 4.68 -23.69 -11.11
CA GLN A 224 3.55 -24.63 -11.05
C GLN A 224 2.28 -24.09 -11.72
N GLY A 225 2.31 -22.87 -12.28
CA GLY A 225 1.16 -22.24 -12.92
C GLY A 225 0.05 -21.86 -11.92
N GLN A 226 0.39 -21.68 -10.65
CA GLN A 226 -0.57 -21.22 -9.64
C GLN A 226 -0.87 -19.72 -9.81
N ASN A 227 -2.10 -19.34 -9.51
CA ASN A 227 -2.51 -17.94 -9.50
C ASN A 227 -1.74 -17.15 -8.43
N ILE A 228 -1.54 -15.88 -8.72
CA ILE A 228 -1.02 -14.89 -7.78
C ILE A 228 -2.19 -14.40 -6.94
N PHE A 229 -2.06 -14.51 -5.62
CA PHE A 229 -3.05 -13.99 -4.68
C PHE A 229 -2.69 -12.58 -4.24
N GLY A 230 -3.67 -11.69 -4.13
CA GLY A 230 -3.53 -10.35 -3.60
C GLY A 230 -4.00 -10.25 -2.14
N ILE A 231 -3.43 -9.31 -1.40
CA ILE A 231 -3.92 -8.86 -0.09
C ILE A 231 -3.77 -7.33 0.02
N ALA A 232 -4.72 -6.65 0.66
CA ALA A 232 -4.71 -5.20 0.80
C ALA A 232 -5.25 -4.74 2.17
N PRO A 233 -4.45 -4.77 3.25
CA PRO A 233 -4.83 -4.12 4.51
C PRO A 233 -5.00 -2.62 4.33
N ILE A 234 -5.87 -2.04 5.14
CA ILE A 234 -6.24 -0.62 5.12
C ILE A 234 -5.90 0.04 6.45
N ILE A 235 -5.42 1.28 6.40
CA ILE A 235 -5.44 2.23 7.51
C ILE A 235 -6.13 3.52 7.05
N LYS A 236 -6.95 4.10 7.91
CA LYS A 236 -7.46 5.47 7.74
C LYS A 236 -6.54 6.43 8.48
N LEU A 237 -6.04 7.42 7.77
CA LEU A 237 -5.22 8.49 8.32
C LEU A 237 -5.99 9.81 8.30
N THR A 238 -5.94 10.53 9.43
CA THR A 238 -6.57 11.85 9.58
C THR A 238 -5.57 12.87 10.09
N SER A 239 -5.73 14.12 9.68
CA SER A 239 -4.98 15.25 10.24
C SER A 239 -5.20 15.41 11.75
N PRO A 240 -4.28 16.11 12.44
CA PRO A 240 -4.50 16.53 13.83
C PRO A 240 -5.75 17.41 13.95
N ASP A 241 -6.39 17.40 15.14
CA ASP A 241 -7.58 18.25 15.40
C ASP A 241 -7.25 19.74 15.25
#